data_AF-A0A6G8AI91-F1
#
_entry.id   AF-A0A6G8AI91-F1
#
_cell.length_a   1.000
_cell.length_b   1.000
_cell.length_c   1.000
_cell.angle_alpha   90.00
_cell.angle_beta   90.00
_cell.angle_gamma   90.00
#
_symmetry.space_group_name_H-M   'P 1'
#
loop_
_entity.id
_entity.type
_entity.pdbx_description
1 polymer ?
#
loop_
_entity_poly.entity_id
_entity_poly.type
_entity_poly.pdbx_seq_one_letter_code
_entity_poly.pdbx_strand_id
1 'polypeptide(L)'
;MSRRMMMAASNEFVLNIATNVAAPNIWALAIAQGWDKTKKLRVNITAPLVNVLNIHNNAYPGGLHIDISAATRIGSSSQLSPISALYTFVNCTINNLGIISGAGGCGGSGATCWVRYSSGGEVFGIGGSGGMGHGFESVSSLNIINAQPGSSGTYGQYNGSIIGGHTRPWANGGSGGSGGNTWGAQGGYGLYGSYGGNYSSYDPGNPFPGSTSISVEGNNKITWINTGTRLGSILP
;
A
#
# COMPACT_ATOMS: atom_id res chain seq x y z
N MET A 1 -6.23 -33.45 -54.08
CA MET A 1 -5.49 -32.31 -53.47
C MET A 1 -5.66 -32.37 -51.96
N SER A 2 -4.64 -32.82 -51.23
CA SER A 2 -4.68 -32.89 -49.76
C SER A 2 -4.36 -31.52 -49.17
N ARG A 3 -5.36 -30.88 -48.54
CA ARG A 3 -5.17 -29.66 -47.73
C ARG A 3 -4.38 -30.05 -46.47
N ARG A 4 -3.06 -29.84 -46.49
CA ARG A 4 -2.27 -29.76 -45.25
C ARG A 4 -2.75 -28.53 -44.48
N MET A 5 -3.56 -28.73 -43.46
CA MET A 5 -3.76 -27.72 -42.41
C MET A 5 -2.42 -27.54 -41.71
N MET A 6 -1.71 -26.44 -42.00
CA MET A 6 -0.65 -25.97 -41.11
C MET A 6 -1.34 -25.50 -39.82
N MET A 7 -1.27 -26.31 -38.77
CA MET A 7 -1.41 -25.80 -37.42
C MET A 7 -0.25 -24.84 -37.18
N ALA A 8 -0.54 -23.54 -37.20
CA ALA A 8 0.39 -22.54 -36.69
C ALA A 8 0.61 -22.86 -35.21
N ALA A 9 1.75 -23.46 -34.87
CA ALA A 9 2.16 -23.59 -33.48
C ALA A 9 2.11 -22.19 -32.86
N SER A 10 1.34 -22.02 -31.78
CA SER A 10 1.25 -20.73 -31.11
C SER A 10 2.67 -20.29 -30.72
N ASN A 11 3.13 -19.16 -31.28
CA ASN A 11 4.48 -18.62 -31.04
C ASN A 11 4.61 -17.94 -29.66
N GLU A 12 3.90 -18.50 -28.66
CA GLU A 12 3.73 -17.94 -27.32
C GLU A 12 4.16 -18.99 -26.30
N PHE A 13 4.95 -18.56 -25.33
CA PHE A 13 5.33 -19.35 -24.16
C PHE A 13 4.31 -19.08 -23.05
N VAL A 14 3.81 -20.12 -22.42
CA VAL A 14 2.79 -20.01 -21.36
C VAL A 14 3.40 -20.32 -20.00
N LEU A 15 3.39 -19.32 -19.11
CA LEU A 15 3.69 -19.46 -17.69
C LEU A 15 2.38 -19.56 -16.91
N ASN A 16 2.21 -20.61 -16.11
CA ASN A 16 1.04 -20.77 -15.24
C ASN A 16 1.41 -20.48 -13.77
N ILE A 17 0.63 -19.63 -13.11
CA ILE A 17 0.72 -19.34 -11.68
C ILE A 17 -0.61 -19.78 -11.05
N ALA A 18 -0.65 -21.02 -10.55
CA ALA A 18 -1.89 -21.67 -10.10
C ALA A 18 -2.04 -21.76 -8.58
N THR A 19 -0.96 -21.57 -7.82
CA THR A 19 -0.94 -21.62 -6.36
C THR A 19 -0.76 -20.24 -5.78
N ASN A 20 -1.26 -20.01 -4.56
CA ASN A 20 -1.04 -18.75 -3.86
C ASN A 20 0.45 -18.40 -3.83
N VAL A 21 0.79 -17.15 -4.12
CA VAL A 21 2.19 -16.73 -4.21
C VAL A 21 2.37 -15.29 -3.76
N ALA A 22 3.42 -15.05 -2.99
CA ALA A 22 3.86 -13.71 -2.63
C ALA A 22 4.97 -13.25 -3.57
N ALA A 23 4.84 -12.02 -4.08
CA ALA A 23 5.77 -11.32 -4.95
C ALA A 23 6.37 -12.19 -6.09
N PRO A 24 5.54 -12.82 -6.94
CA PRO A 24 6.06 -13.68 -8.01
C PRO A 24 6.94 -12.89 -8.98
N ASN A 25 8.16 -13.36 -9.20
CA ASN A 25 9.03 -12.82 -10.24
C ASN A 25 8.71 -13.51 -11.59
N ILE A 26 7.77 -12.96 -12.36
CA ILE A 26 7.34 -13.50 -13.66
C ILE A 26 8.53 -13.83 -14.57
N TRP A 27 9.50 -12.91 -14.65
CA TRP A 27 10.69 -13.08 -15.48
C TRP A 27 11.48 -14.33 -15.08
N ALA A 28 11.88 -14.40 -13.81
CA ALA A 28 12.68 -15.52 -13.31
C ALA A 28 11.93 -16.86 -13.42
N LEU A 29 10.62 -16.86 -13.13
CA LEU A 29 9.76 -18.03 -13.26
C LEU A 29 9.65 -18.52 -14.71
N ALA A 30 9.48 -17.60 -15.67
CA ALA A 30 9.42 -17.95 -17.09
C ALA A 30 10.75 -18.53 -17.58
N ILE A 31 11.89 -17.91 -17.23
CA ILE A 31 13.23 -18.43 -17.57
C ILE A 31 13.46 -19.82 -16.97
N ALA A 32 13.09 -20.02 -15.70
CA ALA A 32 13.22 -21.32 -15.05
C ALA A 32 12.36 -22.41 -15.72
N GLN A 33 11.25 -22.04 -16.35
CA GLN A 33 10.40 -22.95 -17.13
C GLN A 33 10.83 -23.10 -18.60
N GLY A 34 11.94 -22.48 -19.00
CA GLY A 34 12.53 -22.64 -20.35
C GLY A 34 12.10 -21.58 -21.37
N TRP A 35 11.59 -20.43 -20.93
CA TRP A 35 11.31 -19.32 -21.85
C TRP A 35 12.62 -18.75 -22.44
N ASP A 36 12.67 -18.66 -23.77
CA ASP A 36 13.85 -18.23 -24.54
C ASP A 36 13.98 -16.71 -24.72
N LYS A 37 13.10 -15.90 -24.09
CA LYS A 37 13.01 -14.43 -24.17
C LYS A 37 12.60 -13.86 -25.53
N THR A 38 12.49 -14.68 -26.57
CA THR A 38 12.15 -14.23 -27.93
C THR A 38 10.67 -14.40 -28.24
N LYS A 39 10.06 -15.47 -27.72
CA LYS A 39 8.63 -15.72 -27.85
C LYS A 39 7.84 -14.74 -26.99
N LYS A 40 6.62 -14.43 -27.43
CA LYS A 40 5.64 -13.74 -26.58
C LYS A 40 5.44 -14.53 -25.30
N LEU A 41 5.40 -13.86 -24.14
CA LEU A 41 5.11 -14.50 -22.87
C LEU A 41 3.64 -14.27 -22.50
N ARG A 42 2.88 -15.35 -22.36
CA ARG A 42 1.57 -15.34 -21.71
C ARG A 42 1.69 -15.85 -20.29
N VAL A 43 1.17 -15.10 -19.34
CA VAL A 43 1.08 -15.50 -17.94
C VAL A 43 -0.37 -15.75 -17.58
N ASN A 44 -0.71 -16.99 -17.24
CA ASN A 44 -2.04 -17.36 -16.77
C ASN A 44 -2.02 -17.43 -15.24
N ILE A 45 -2.69 -16.49 -14.59
CA ILE A 45 -2.78 -16.44 -13.13
C ILE A 45 -4.15 -17.00 -12.72
N THR A 46 -4.14 -18.22 -12.18
CA THR A 46 -5.32 -18.89 -11.60
C THR A 46 -5.19 -19.07 -10.09
N ALA A 47 -4.06 -18.67 -9.51
CA ALA A 47 -3.86 -18.59 -8.07
C ALA A 47 -4.98 -17.78 -7.40
N PRO A 48 -5.60 -18.28 -6.31
CA PRO A 48 -6.60 -17.51 -5.57
C PRO A 48 -6.05 -16.19 -5.01
N LEU A 49 -4.83 -16.22 -4.47
CA LEU A 49 -4.17 -15.06 -3.87
C LEU A 49 -2.79 -14.83 -4.47
N VAL A 50 -2.55 -13.60 -4.93
CA VAL A 50 -1.23 -13.08 -5.27
C VAL A 50 -0.96 -11.83 -4.45
N ASN A 51 0.10 -11.83 -3.65
CA ASN A 51 0.52 -10.62 -2.96
C ASN A 51 1.56 -9.89 -3.81
N VAL A 52 1.21 -8.69 -4.28
CA VAL A 52 2.04 -7.82 -5.14
C VAL A 52 2.46 -8.50 -6.45
N LEU A 53 1.83 -8.11 -7.55
CA LEU A 53 2.28 -8.46 -8.90
C LEU A 53 3.25 -7.39 -9.41
N ASN A 54 4.54 -7.64 -9.23
CA ASN A 54 5.62 -6.80 -9.76
C ASN A 54 6.04 -7.28 -11.15
N ILE A 55 5.76 -6.48 -12.18
CA ILE A 55 6.32 -6.68 -13.51
C ILE A 55 7.64 -5.91 -13.59
N HIS A 56 8.72 -6.60 -13.23
CA HIS A 56 10.08 -6.06 -13.27
C HIS A 56 10.42 -5.42 -14.62
N ASN A 57 11.32 -4.43 -14.61
CA ASN A 57 11.79 -3.69 -15.78
C ASN A 57 12.67 -4.51 -16.76
N ASN A 58 12.53 -5.83 -16.77
CA ASN A 58 13.19 -6.67 -17.75
C ASN A 58 12.48 -6.51 -19.10
N ALA A 59 13.25 -6.53 -20.19
CA ALA A 59 12.69 -6.39 -21.53
C ALA A 59 11.93 -7.66 -21.94
N TYR A 60 10.68 -7.54 -22.39
CA TYR A 60 9.92 -8.65 -23.00
C TYR A 60 9.82 -8.45 -24.52
N PRO A 61 10.85 -8.78 -25.33
CA PRO A 61 10.91 -8.48 -26.77
C PRO A 61 9.72 -9.02 -27.57
N GLY A 62 9.25 -10.23 -27.25
CA GLY A 62 8.06 -10.83 -27.88
C GLY A 62 6.73 -10.27 -27.37
N GLY A 63 6.76 -9.37 -26.37
CA GLY A 63 5.60 -8.87 -25.65
C GLY A 63 5.22 -9.69 -24.43
N LEU A 64 4.47 -9.06 -23.52
CA LEU A 64 3.94 -9.64 -22.29
C LEU A 64 2.41 -9.54 -22.28
N HIS A 65 1.74 -10.69 -22.12
CA HIS A 65 0.31 -10.81 -21.92
C HIS A 65 0.04 -11.49 -20.58
N ILE A 66 -0.85 -10.93 -19.76
CA ILE A 66 -1.23 -11.49 -18.47
C ILE A 66 -2.75 -11.69 -18.44
N ASP A 67 -3.18 -12.93 -18.22
CA ASP A 67 -4.57 -13.30 -17.98
C ASP A 67 -4.76 -13.58 -16.49
N ILE A 68 -5.63 -12.82 -15.83
CA ILE A 68 -5.96 -12.98 -14.41
C ILE A 68 -7.36 -13.59 -14.32
N SER A 69 -7.46 -14.75 -13.67
CA SER A 69 -8.73 -15.48 -13.56
C SER A 69 -9.76 -14.78 -12.68
N ALA A 70 -11.04 -15.10 -12.87
CA ALA A 70 -12.13 -14.50 -12.10
C ALA A 70 -12.09 -14.82 -10.59
N ALA A 71 -11.46 -15.93 -10.20
CA ALA A 71 -11.30 -16.33 -8.80
C ALA A 71 -10.02 -15.76 -8.15
N THR A 72 -9.21 -15.01 -8.90
CA THR A 72 -7.94 -14.45 -8.42
C THR A 72 -8.12 -13.09 -7.78
N ARG A 73 -7.50 -12.89 -6.63
CA ARG A 73 -7.20 -11.58 -6.04
C ARG A 73 -5.70 -11.31 -6.07
N ILE A 74 -5.33 -10.18 -6.66
CA ILE A 74 -4.01 -9.56 -6.52
C ILE A 74 -4.15 -8.47 -5.46
N GLY A 75 -3.47 -8.62 -4.34
CA GLY A 75 -3.47 -7.65 -3.24
C GLY A 75 -2.13 -6.95 -3.09
N SER A 76 -2.03 -6.02 -2.14
CA SER A 76 -0.76 -5.48 -1.66
C SER A 76 -0.60 -5.55 -0.15
N SER A 77 0.61 -5.20 0.30
CA SER A 77 0.99 -5.12 1.71
C SER A 77 0.40 -3.89 2.38
N SER A 78 -0.08 -4.05 3.61
CA SER A 78 -0.55 -2.97 4.48
C SER A 78 0.56 -2.33 5.34
N GLN A 79 1.76 -2.92 5.39
CA GLN A 79 2.91 -2.35 6.10
C GLN A 79 3.63 -1.27 5.28
N LEU A 80 3.94 -0.15 5.97
CA LEU A 80 4.87 0.93 5.62
C LEU A 80 4.83 1.38 4.16
N SER A 81 3.94 2.35 3.91
CA SER A 81 3.68 3.00 2.62
C SER A 81 2.93 2.08 1.64
N PRO A 82 1.82 2.55 1.03
CA PRO A 82 1.00 1.72 0.17
C PRO A 82 1.83 1.23 -1.02
N ILE A 83 2.14 -0.07 -1.04
CA ILE A 83 2.69 -0.73 -2.22
C ILE A 83 1.52 -0.99 -3.15
N SER A 84 1.72 -0.74 -4.43
CA SER A 84 0.75 -1.03 -5.48
C SER A 84 0.52 -2.54 -5.58
N ALA A 85 -0.75 -2.98 -5.67
CA ALA A 85 -1.06 -4.41 -5.84
C ALA A 85 -0.54 -4.95 -7.18
N LEU A 86 -0.60 -4.13 -8.22
CA LEU A 86 0.05 -4.36 -9.49
C LEU A 86 0.90 -3.14 -9.84
N TYR A 87 2.17 -3.36 -10.19
CA TYR A 87 2.97 -2.29 -10.77
C TYR A 87 3.86 -2.79 -11.89
N THR A 88 4.04 -1.94 -12.90
CA THR A 88 4.83 -2.25 -14.10
C THR A 88 5.61 -1.04 -14.58
N PHE A 89 6.82 -1.30 -15.08
CA PHE A 89 7.65 -0.31 -15.77
C PHE A 89 7.73 -0.58 -17.28
N VAL A 90 7.09 -1.65 -17.75
CA VAL A 90 7.15 -2.12 -19.14
C VAL A 90 5.76 -2.23 -19.73
N ASN A 91 5.69 -2.09 -21.05
CA ASN A 91 4.45 -2.25 -21.78
C ASN A 91 3.96 -3.70 -21.66
N CYS A 92 2.70 -3.87 -21.27
CA CYS A 92 2.07 -5.18 -21.17
C CYS A 92 0.59 -5.10 -21.55
N THR A 93 0.04 -6.26 -21.91
CA THR A 93 -1.40 -6.42 -22.11
C THR A 93 -1.97 -7.22 -20.95
N ILE A 94 -3.03 -6.73 -20.33
CA ILE A 94 -3.66 -7.40 -19.18
C ILE A 94 -5.15 -7.63 -19.44
N ASN A 95 -5.58 -8.86 -19.23
CA ASN A 95 -6.96 -9.27 -19.19
C ASN A 95 -7.30 -9.63 -17.74
N ASN A 96 -7.85 -8.67 -16.99
CA ASN A 96 -8.25 -8.89 -15.62
C ASN A 96 -9.72 -9.30 -15.53
N LEU A 97 -9.99 -10.56 -15.18
CA LEU A 97 -11.33 -11.03 -14.86
C LEU A 97 -11.57 -11.07 -13.34
N GLY A 98 -10.53 -10.90 -12.53
CA GLY A 98 -10.56 -10.97 -11.07
C GLY A 98 -10.52 -9.59 -10.39
N ILE A 99 -9.85 -9.54 -9.24
CA ILE A 99 -9.75 -8.34 -8.39
C ILE A 99 -8.28 -7.93 -8.24
N ILE A 100 -7.96 -6.67 -8.52
CA ILE A 100 -6.69 -6.04 -8.17
C ILE A 100 -6.96 -5.00 -7.09
N SER A 101 -6.46 -5.20 -5.89
CA SER A 101 -6.82 -4.39 -4.74
C SER A 101 -5.60 -3.93 -3.96
N GLY A 102 -5.36 -2.63 -3.90
CA GLY A 102 -4.41 -2.10 -2.93
C GLY A 102 -4.90 -2.41 -1.51
N ALA A 103 -3.97 -2.62 -0.59
CA ALA A 103 -4.27 -2.68 0.84
C ALA A 103 -4.98 -1.40 1.30
N GLY A 104 -5.72 -1.46 2.39
CA GLY A 104 -6.16 -0.28 3.12
C GLY A 104 -4.95 0.60 3.45
N GLY A 105 -5.11 1.90 3.29
CA GLY A 105 -4.06 2.87 3.60
C GLY A 105 -3.72 2.88 5.09
N CYS A 106 -2.49 3.24 5.42
CA CYS A 106 -2.08 3.48 6.80
C CYS A 106 -2.78 4.74 7.34
N GLY A 107 -3.15 4.75 8.62
CA GLY A 107 -3.63 5.95 9.29
C GLY A 107 -2.55 7.04 9.34
N GLY A 108 -2.98 8.29 9.46
CA GLY A 108 -2.09 9.43 9.61
C GLY A 108 -1.56 9.55 11.03
N SER A 109 -0.41 10.20 11.21
CA SER A 109 0.12 10.50 12.55
C SER A 109 -0.63 11.67 13.19
N GLY A 110 -0.83 11.57 14.51
CA GLY A 110 -1.35 12.68 15.31
C GLY A 110 -0.37 13.84 15.41
N ALA A 111 -0.85 15.02 15.78
CA ALA A 111 0.00 16.20 15.91
C ALA A 111 0.90 16.10 17.16
N THR A 112 2.17 16.47 17.00
CA THR A 112 3.06 16.78 18.12
C THR A 112 2.88 18.25 18.47
N CYS A 113 2.49 18.54 19.71
CA CYS A 113 2.27 19.90 20.21
C CYS A 113 3.20 20.20 21.38
N TRP A 114 3.47 21.48 21.63
CA TRP A 114 4.25 21.91 22.79
C TRP A 114 3.77 23.22 23.38
N VAL A 115 4.07 23.41 24.66
CA VAL A 115 3.92 24.68 25.38
C VAL A 115 5.21 25.04 26.07
N ARG A 116 5.52 26.33 26.18
CA ARG A 116 6.70 26.83 26.91
C ARG A 116 6.26 27.70 28.07
N TYR A 117 6.80 27.44 29.24
CA TYR A 117 6.58 28.28 30.42
C TYR A 117 7.63 29.39 30.50
N SER A 118 7.23 30.59 30.94
CA SER A 118 8.08 31.79 30.93
C SER A 118 9.39 31.64 31.71
N SER A 119 9.43 30.75 32.71
CA SER A 119 10.60 30.49 33.55
C SER A 119 11.22 29.10 33.32
N GLY A 120 10.87 28.39 32.24
CA GLY A 120 11.24 26.99 32.07
C GLY A 120 11.37 26.51 30.62
N GLY A 121 11.64 25.22 30.47
CA GLY A 121 11.73 24.54 29.18
C GLY A 121 10.37 24.24 28.55
N GLU A 122 10.42 23.67 27.35
CA GLU A 122 9.24 23.22 26.62
C GLU A 122 8.70 21.90 27.19
N VAL A 123 7.38 21.80 27.20
CA VAL A 123 6.64 20.59 27.51
C VAL A 123 6.02 20.09 26.22
N PHE A 124 6.30 18.84 25.88
CA PHE A 124 5.83 18.22 24.64
C PHE A 124 4.73 17.20 24.91
N GLY A 125 3.75 17.17 24.01
CA GLY A 125 2.90 16.01 23.77
C GLY A 125 3.21 15.46 22.38
N ILE A 126 3.74 14.24 22.30
CA ILE A 126 4.16 13.61 21.03
C ILE A 126 2.95 12.98 20.37
N GLY A 127 2.75 13.25 19.08
CA GLY A 127 1.67 12.67 18.31
C GLY A 127 1.75 11.15 18.20
N GLY A 128 0.60 10.47 18.26
CA GLY A 128 0.50 9.03 18.10
C GLY A 128 0.72 8.58 16.66
N SER A 129 1.22 7.35 16.49
CA SER A 129 1.39 6.73 15.17
C SER A 129 0.06 6.30 14.55
N GLY A 130 -0.03 6.33 13.22
CA GLY A 130 -1.19 5.80 12.50
C GLY A 130 -1.24 4.26 12.50
N GLY A 131 -2.45 3.72 12.39
CA GLY A 131 -2.69 2.28 12.34
C GLY A 131 -2.45 1.67 10.94
N MET A 132 -2.12 0.38 10.88
CA MET A 132 -1.98 -0.36 9.63
C MET A 132 -3.35 -0.60 8.97
N GLY A 133 -3.45 -0.55 7.65
CA GLY A 133 -4.69 -0.85 6.93
C GLY A 133 -4.95 -2.34 6.73
N HIS A 134 -6.13 -2.67 6.20
CA HIS A 134 -6.50 -4.05 5.86
C HIS A 134 -5.75 -4.54 4.62
N GLY A 135 -5.02 -5.65 4.68
CA GLY A 135 -4.25 -6.13 3.53
C GLY A 135 -3.32 -7.29 3.87
N PHE A 136 -2.39 -7.62 2.98
CA PHE A 136 -1.34 -8.57 3.33
C PHE A 136 -0.41 -7.99 4.39
N GLU A 137 0.00 -8.81 5.35
CA GLU A 137 0.82 -8.37 6.49
C GLU A 137 2.17 -7.78 6.06
N SER A 138 2.79 -8.36 5.03
CA SER A 138 4.05 -7.91 4.45
C SER A 138 4.12 -8.37 2.99
N VAL A 139 5.07 -7.85 2.20
CA VAL A 139 5.24 -8.21 0.77
C VAL A 139 5.53 -9.71 0.56
N SER A 140 6.14 -10.37 1.54
CA SER A 140 6.48 -11.79 1.49
C SER A 140 5.42 -12.70 2.14
N SER A 141 4.36 -12.12 2.70
CA SER A 141 3.32 -12.85 3.43
C SER A 141 2.05 -13.01 2.60
N LEU A 142 1.37 -14.15 2.74
CA LEU A 142 0.00 -14.34 2.24
C LEU A 142 -1.04 -14.20 3.37
N ASN A 143 -0.59 -13.90 4.59
CA ASN A 143 -1.47 -13.62 5.72
C ASN A 143 -2.17 -12.27 5.52
N ILE A 144 -3.50 -12.25 5.62
CA ILE A 144 -4.30 -11.04 5.51
C ILE A 144 -4.62 -10.58 6.92
N ILE A 145 -4.26 -9.33 7.23
CA ILE A 145 -4.54 -8.71 8.51
C ILE A 145 -5.68 -7.69 8.38
N ASN A 146 -6.45 -7.56 9.46
CA ASN A 146 -7.44 -6.52 9.59
C ASN A 146 -6.78 -5.16 9.84
N ALA A 147 -7.51 -4.09 9.49
CA ALA A 147 -7.08 -2.75 9.84
C ALA A 147 -6.92 -2.59 11.35
N GLN A 148 -5.90 -1.84 11.74
CA GLN A 148 -5.54 -1.55 13.12
C GLN A 148 -5.88 -0.10 13.47
N PRO A 149 -6.26 0.20 14.71
CA PRO A 149 -6.37 1.58 15.19
C PRO A 149 -4.99 2.26 15.23
N GLY A 150 -4.99 3.59 15.20
CA GLY A 150 -3.80 4.37 15.51
C GLY A 150 -3.51 4.41 17.01
N SER A 151 -2.27 4.76 17.36
CA SER A 151 -1.84 4.91 18.76
C SER A 151 -2.28 6.26 19.31
N SER A 152 -2.52 6.33 20.62
CA SER A 152 -2.69 7.61 21.32
C SER A 152 -1.38 8.41 21.34
N GLY A 153 -1.49 9.74 21.37
CA GLY A 153 -0.35 10.61 21.64
C GLY A 153 0.06 10.60 23.11
N THR A 154 1.18 11.24 23.43
CA THR A 154 1.70 11.31 24.80
C THR A 154 1.31 12.61 25.50
N TYR A 155 1.19 12.53 26.82
CA TYR A 155 0.96 13.69 27.69
C TYR A 155 2.26 14.12 28.35
N GLY A 156 2.54 15.42 28.30
CA GLY A 156 3.60 16.09 29.04
C GLY A 156 3.04 17.19 29.93
N GLN A 157 3.62 17.35 31.11
CA GLN A 157 3.31 18.46 32.01
C GLN A 157 4.59 19.05 32.60
N TYR A 158 4.59 20.37 32.77
CA TYR A 158 5.71 21.04 33.41
C TYR A 158 5.87 20.60 34.86
N ASN A 159 7.05 20.06 35.18
CA ASN A 159 7.37 19.49 36.50
C ASN A 159 8.15 20.46 37.41
N GLY A 160 8.54 21.65 36.93
CA GLY A 160 9.25 22.65 37.71
C GLY A 160 8.34 23.50 38.62
N SER A 161 8.94 24.50 39.26
CA SER A 161 8.23 25.48 40.09
C SER A 161 7.35 26.40 39.26
N ILE A 162 6.15 26.69 39.75
CA ILE A 162 5.20 27.60 39.12
C ILE A 162 5.08 28.90 39.92
N ILE A 163 4.88 30.01 39.23
CA ILE A 163 4.57 31.31 39.83
C ILE A 163 3.21 31.19 40.55
N GLY A 164 3.09 31.80 41.73
CA GLY A 164 1.85 31.78 42.51
C GLY A 164 0.64 32.24 41.70
N GLY A 165 -0.45 31.47 41.74
CA GLY A 165 -1.67 31.73 40.96
C GLY A 165 -1.64 31.21 39.52
N HIS A 166 -0.52 30.67 39.02
CA HIS A 166 -0.47 30.03 37.70
C HIS A 166 -0.91 28.57 37.77
N THR A 167 -1.59 28.11 36.73
CA THR A 167 -1.88 26.70 36.46
C THR A 167 -0.71 26.09 35.69
N ARG A 168 -0.31 24.86 36.05
CA ARG A 168 0.79 24.14 35.38
C ARG A 168 0.52 23.98 33.89
N PRO A 169 1.44 24.42 33.01
CA PRO A 169 1.29 24.19 31.58
C PRO A 169 1.48 22.71 31.24
N TRP A 170 0.68 22.25 30.28
CA TRP A 170 0.69 20.87 29.78
C TRP A 170 0.42 20.84 28.28
N ALA A 171 0.87 19.75 27.65
CA ALA A 171 0.64 19.45 26.24
C ALA A 171 0.32 17.95 26.09
N ASN A 172 -0.63 17.62 25.21
CA ASN A 172 -1.06 16.26 24.92
C ASN A 172 -1.08 16.06 23.41
N GLY A 173 -0.25 15.15 22.90
CA GLY A 173 -0.19 14.85 21.48
C GLY A 173 -1.50 14.26 20.97
N GLY A 174 -1.83 14.55 19.71
CA GLY A 174 -3.02 13.99 19.09
C GLY A 174 -2.88 12.48 18.85
N SER A 175 -3.98 11.75 18.77
CA SER A 175 -3.95 10.33 18.39
C SER A 175 -3.70 10.15 16.89
N GLY A 176 -3.04 9.06 16.51
CA GLY A 176 -2.98 8.65 15.11
C GLY A 176 -4.34 8.17 14.59
N GLY A 177 -4.53 8.26 13.28
CA GLY A 177 -5.71 7.75 12.59
C GLY A 177 -5.70 6.22 12.48
N SER A 178 -6.87 5.61 12.30
CA SER A 178 -6.97 4.17 12.00
C SER A 178 -6.51 3.86 10.58
N GLY A 179 -6.07 2.62 10.33
CA GLY A 179 -5.89 2.15 8.95
C GLY A 179 -7.21 2.02 8.19
N GLY A 180 -7.13 1.94 6.86
CA GLY A 180 -8.28 1.73 5.98
C GLY A 180 -8.91 0.37 6.25
N ASN A 181 -10.19 0.37 6.62
CA ASN A 181 -10.93 -0.80 7.13
C ASN A 181 -11.13 -1.93 6.11
N THR A 182 -11.05 -1.63 4.82
CA THR A 182 -11.19 -2.59 3.72
C THR A 182 -10.09 -2.41 2.69
N TRP A 183 -9.90 -3.42 1.83
CA TRP A 183 -9.11 -3.27 0.60
C TRP A 183 -9.55 -2.03 -0.19
N GLY A 184 -8.60 -1.24 -0.67
CA GLY A 184 -8.87 -0.02 -1.43
C GLY A 184 -9.20 1.22 -0.59
N ALA A 185 -9.50 1.09 0.71
CA ALA A 185 -9.89 2.22 1.54
C ALA A 185 -8.69 3.09 1.96
N GLN A 186 -8.90 4.40 2.07
CA GLN A 186 -7.90 5.31 2.64
C GLN A 186 -7.80 5.13 4.16
N GLY A 187 -6.62 5.36 4.73
CA GLY A 187 -6.45 5.48 6.17
C GLY A 187 -7.08 6.76 6.74
N GLY A 188 -7.49 6.70 8.01
CA GLY A 188 -8.03 7.84 8.75
C GLY A 188 -6.98 8.92 8.99
N TYR A 189 -7.45 10.16 9.16
CA TYR A 189 -6.62 11.32 9.49
C TYR A 189 -6.14 11.23 10.95
N GLY A 190 -4.91 11.68 11.24
CA GLY A 190 -4.47 11.89 12.62
C GLY A 190 -5.22 13.04 13.29
N LEU A 191 -5.28 13.08 14.61
CA LEU A 191 -5.96 14.14 15.34
C LEU A 191 -4.99 15.23 15.79
N TYR A 192 -5.51 16.43 16.01
CA TYR A 192 -4.77 17.52 16.64
C TYR A 192 -4.44 17.18 18.11
N GLY A 193 -3.35 17.75 18.60
CA GLY A 193 -3.02 17.76 20.01
C GLY A 193 -3.86 18.77 20.78
N SER A 194 -3.72 18.75 22.10
CA SER A 194 -4.33 19.72 23.01
C SER A 194 -3.32 20.22 24.02
N TYR A 195 -3.53 21.41 24.55
CA TYR A 195 -2.64 22.03 25.52
C TYR A 195 -3.44 22.93 26.46
N GLY A 196 -2.86 23.28 27.60
CA GLY A 196 -3.50 24.14 28.57
C GLY A 196 -2.58 24.60 29.69
N GLY A 197 -3.16 25.32 30.65
CA GLY A 197 -2.44 25.98 31.73
C GLY A 197 -1.85 27.35 31.32
N ASN A 198 -0.98 27.91 32.16
CA ASN A 198 -0.33 29.19 31.87
C ASN A 198 1.00 28.94 31.15
N TYR A 199 1.14 29.46 29.93
CA TYR A 199 2.34 29.36 29.10
C TYR A 199 2.62 30.71 28.40
N SER A 200 3.88 30.93 28.02
CA SER A 200 4.32 32.12 27.29
C SER A 200 4.29 31.94 25.77
N SER A 201 4.40 30.71 25.29
CA SER A 201 4.29 30.36 23.87
C SER A 201 3.86 28.91 23.71
N TYR A 202 3.36 28.57 22.52
CA TYR A 202 2.88 27.23 22.20
C TYR A 202 2.95 26.97 20.69
N ASP A 203 2.91 25.70 20.34
CA ASP A 203 2.65 25.21 18.98
C ASP A 203 1.63 24.07 19.08
N PRO A 204 0.45 24.21 18.42
CA PRO A 204 -0.55 23.15 18.39
C PRO A 204 -0.10 21.92 17.58
N GLY A 205 0.92 22.07 16.72
CA GLY A 205 1.31 21.07 15.74
C GLY A 205 0.26 20.87 14.65
N ASN A 206 0.63 20.13 13.60
CA ASN A 206 -0.30 19.68 12.59
C ASN A 206 -0.30 18.14 12.52
N PRO A 207 -1.47 17.50 12.51
CA PRO A 207 -1.56 16.08 12.21
C PRO A 207 -1.33 15.83 10.71
N PHE A 208 -1.11 14.56 10.37
CA PHE A 208 -0.91 14.14 8.99
C PHE A 208 -2.11 13.31 8.49
N PRO A 209 -2.40 13.35 7.18
CA PRO A 209 -3.37 12.45 6.57
C PRO A 209 -2.92 10.99 6.60
N GLY A 210 -3.88 10.08 6.64
CA GLY A 210 -3.65 8.69 6.28
C GLY A 210 -3.34 8.53 4.80
N SER A 211 -2.57 7.50 4.47
CA SER A 211 -2.19 7.20 3.09
C SER A 211 -3.38 6.69 2.29
N THR A 212 -3.34 6.90 0.98
CA THR A 212 -4.29 6.30 0.04
C THR A 212 -3.91 4.84 -0.23
N SER A 213 -4.86 4.06 -0.73
CA SER A 213 -4.61 2.73 -1.26
C SER A 213 -4.24 2.83 -2.75
N ILE A 214 -3.28 2.05 -3.24
CA ILE A 214 -2.90 2.02 -4.67
C ILE A 214 -3.10 0.60 -5.20
N SER A 215 -3.98 0.47 -6.20
CA SER A 215 -4.27 -0.81 -6.85
C SER A 215 -3.34 -1.08 -8.01
N VAL A 216 -3.08 -0.06 -8.83
CA VAL A 216 -2.31 -0.17 -10.07
C VAL A 216 -1.38 1.03 -10.17
N GLU A 217 -0.13 0.78 -10.52
CA GLU A 217 0.88 1.79 -10.86
C GLU A 217 1.55 1.43 -12.19
N GLY A 218 1.87 2.44 -13.01
CA GLY A 218 2.29 2.20 -14.39
C GLY A 218 1.12 1.92 -15.34
N ASN A 219 -0.09 2.41 -15.03
CA ASN A 219 -1.28 2.18 -15.85
C ASN A 219 -1.11 2.68 -17.30
N ASN A 220 -0.27 3.69 -17.56
CA ASN A 220 0.01 4.17 -18.91
C ASN A 220 0.81 3.17 -19.77
N LYS A 221 1.38 2.12 -19.15
CA LYS A 221 2.07 1.01 -19.83
C LYS A 221 1.16 -0.19 -20.04
N ILE A 222 -0.05 -0.18 -19.49
CA ILE A 222 -0.96 -1.31 -19.53
C ILE A 222 -2.00 -1.09 -20.64
N THR A 223 -2.03 -2.02 -21.59
CA THR A 223 -3.18 -2.17 -22.49
C THR A 223 -4.17 -3.13 -21.84
N TRP A 224 -5.31 -2.62 -21.40
CA TRP A 224 -6.35 -3.43 -20.77
C TRP A 224 -7.26 -4.06 -21.84
N ILE A 225 -7.37 -5.38 -21.81
CA ILE A 225 -8.43 -6.11 -22.51
C ILE A 225 -9.71 -6.05 -21.68
N ASN A 226 -9.60 -6.40 -20.40
CA ASN A 226 -10.61 -6.23 -19.38
C ASN A 226 -9.94 -5.68 -18.13
N THR A 227 -10.60 -4.73 -17.47
CA THR A 227 -10.07 -4.08 -16.27
C THR A 227 -10.44 -4.80 -14.97
N GLY A 228 -11.48 -5.63 -14.99
CA GLY A 228 -12.01 -6.34 -13.83
C GLY A 228 -12.38 -5.39 -12.68
N THR A 229 -12.31 -5.88 -11.45
CA THR A 229 -12.47 -5.02 -10.26
C THR A 229 -11.12 -4.47 -9.83
N ARG A 230 -11.05 -3.16 -9.61
CA ARG A 230 -9.86 -2.47 -9.09
C ARG A 230 -10.25 -1.65 -7.85
N LEU A 231 -9.61 -1.92 -6.71
CA LEU A 231 -9.92 -1.27 -5.43
C LEU A 231 -8.71 -0.44 -4.94
N GLY A 232 -8.85 0.87 -4.95
CA GLY A 232 -7.79 1.83 -4.66
C GLY A 232 -7.44 2.70 -5.87
N SER A 233 -6.51 3.63 -5.70
CA SER A 233 -6.05 4.54 -6.75
C SER A 233 -5.39 3.80 -7.91
N ILE A 234 -5.43 4.41 -9.08
CA ILE A 234 -4.78 3.95 -10.30
C ILE A 234 -3.83 5.06 -10.74
N LEU A 235 -2.54 4.79 -10.73
CA LEU A 235 -1.49 5.74 -11.05
C LEU A 235 -0.94 5.49 -12.45
N PRO A 236 -0.51 6.54 -13.16
CA PRO A 236 0.05 6.44 -14.50
C PRO A 236 1.29 5.54 -14.55
#